data_AF-A0A9P7FL21-F1
#
_entry.id   AF-A0A9P7FL21-F1
#
_cell.length_a   1.000
_cell.length_b   1.000
_cell.length_c   1.000
_cell.angle_alpha   90.00
_cell.angle_beta   90.00
_cell.angle_gamma   90.00
#
_symmetry.space_group_name_H-M   'P 1'
#
loop_
_entity.id
_entity.type
_entity.pdbx_description
1 polymer ?
#
loop_
_entity_poly.entity_id
_entity_poly.type
_entity_poly.pdbx_seq_one_letter_code
_entity_poly.pdbx_strand_id
1 'polypeptide(L)'
;VPLTLDTVYTLAAFFIESCPSTNPALPVKAFPAVSFGSHPKPGETVSVTFKSTVDASTPLYAVFFTGLSQVAVAIKDGKVTIPSDLRGTVYAVISTSDGLATDLTIIAGPAILAIDFNSQGQLVN
;
A
#
# COMPACT_ATOMS: atom_id res chain seq x y z
N VAL A 1 8.63 -7.82 6.03
CA VAL A 1 8.04 -7.32 7.28
C VAL A 1 6.54 -7.49 7.10
N PRO A 2 5.84 -8.16 8.01
CA PRO A 2 4.39 -8.35 7.88
C PRO A 2 3.66 -7.00 7.96
N LEU A 3 2.41 -6.99 7.50
CA LEU A 3 1.49 -5.88 7.77
C LEU A 3 1.22 -5.77 9.28
N THR A 4 1.16 -4.54 9.76
CA THR A 4 0.78 -4.18 11.14
C THR A 4 -0.73 -4.29 11.34
N LEU A 5 -1.20 -4.19 12.58
CA LEU A 5 -2.63 -4.28 12.88
C LEU A 5 -3.44 -3.16 12.22
N ASP A 6 -2.94 -1.93 12.17
CA ASP A 6 -3.63 -0.80 11.52
C ASP A 6 -3.78 -1.02 10.01
N THR A 7 -2.73 -1.53 9.35
CA THR A 7 -2.77 -1.81 7.91
C THR A 7 -3.68 -2.99 7.57
N VAL A 8 -3.69 -4.05 8.40
CA VAL A 8 -4.64 -5.16 8.27
C VAL A 8 -6.07 -4.70 8.54
N TYR A 9 -6.29 -3.90 9.58
CA TYR A 9 -7.61 -3.34 9.88
C TYR A 9 -8.10 -2.47 8.73
N THR A 10 -7.22 -1.70 8.09
CA THR A 10 -7.60 -0.87 6.92
C THR A 10 -8.09 -1.72 5.75
N LEU A 11 -7.48 -2.88 5.47
CA LEU A 11 -7.99 -3.82 4.47
C LEU A 11 -9.38 -4.35 4.83
N ALA A 12 -9.58 -4.70 6.10
CA ALA A 12 -10.82 -5.25 6.60
C ALA A 12 -11.95 -4.21 6.71
N ALA A 13 -11.63 -2.94 6.99
CA ALA A 13 -12.58 -1.89 7.31
C ALA A 13 -13.62 -1.67 6.21
N PHE A 14 -13.27 -1.89 4.94
CA PHE A 14 -14.20 -1.81 3.82
C PHE A 14 -15.31 -2.86 3.85
N PHE A 15 -15.10 -3.97 4.56
CA PHE A 15 -16.06 -5.07 4.72
C PHE A 15 -16.79 -5.04 6.07
N ILE A 16 -16.41 -4.13 6.98
CA ILE A 16 -17.03 -4.01 8.29
C ILE A 16 -18.14 -2.96 8.21
N GLU A 17 -19.39 -3.43 8.08
CA GLU A 17 -20.56 -2.53 8.07
C GLU A 17 -20.80 -1.88 9.43
N SER A 18 -20.72 -2.67 10.51
CA SER A 18 -20.88 -2.18 11.88
C SER A 18 -20.19 -3.10 12.90
N CYS A 19 -19.74 -2.49 14.00
CA CYS A 19 -19.31 -3.20 15.20
C CYS A 19 -20.38 -3.03 16.28
N PRO A 20 -20.87 -4.11 16.92
CA PRO A 20 -21.79 -4.01 18.05
C PRO A 20 -21.27 -3.05 19.12
N SER A 21 -22.12 -2.17 19.64
CA SER A 21 -21.73 -1.14 20.62
C SER A 21 -21.30 -1.71 21.98
N THR A 22 -21.62 -2.97 22.26
CA THR A 22 -21.14 -3.71 23.44
C THR A 22 -19.70 -4.16 23.31
N ASN A 23 -19.12 -4.13 22.10
CA ASN A 23 -17.73 -4.51 21.91
C ASN A 23 -16.81 -3.38 22.36
N PRO A 24 -15.68 -3.71 23.01
CA PRO A 24 -14.64 -2.73 23.26
C PRO A 24 -14.18 -2.07 21.95
N ALA A 25 -13.89 -0.77 22.00
CA ALA A 25 -13.26 -0.08 20.87
C ALA A 25 -11.90 -0.71 20.59
N LEU A 26 -11.67 -1.09 19.32
CA LEU A 26 -10.37 -1.61 18.90
C LEU A 26 -9.35 -0.47 18.86
N PRO A 27 -8.12 -0.66 19.37
CA PRO A 27 -7.07 0.37 19.33
C PRO A 27 -6.40 0.39 17.96
N VAL A 28 -7.18 0.65 16.91
CA VAL A 28 -6.77 0.58 15.51
C VAL A 28 -7.13 1.85 14.77
N LYS A 29 -6.31 2.18 13.77
CA LYS A 29 -6.52 3.30 12.86
C LYS A 29 -6.70 2.79 11.44
N ALA A 30 -7.83 3.12 10.82
CA ALA A 30 -7.98 2.95 9.38
C ALA A 30 -7.27 4.10 8.64
N PHE A 31 -6.48 3.77 7.63
CA PHE A 31 -5.86 4.77 6.76
C PHE A 31 -6.76 5.10 5.56
N PRO A 32 -6.65 6.30 4.98
CA PRO A 32 -7.28 6.64 3.72
C PRO A 32 -6.89 5.69 2.58
N ALA A 33 -7.79 5.47 1.63
CA ALA A 33 -7.51 4.65 0.45
C ALA A 33 -6.44 5.26 -0.46
N VAL A 34 -5.72 4.40 -1.17
CA VAL A 34 -4.78 4.75 -2.25
C VAL A 34 -5.10 3.91 -3.50
N SER A 35 -4.87 4.49 -4.68
CA SER A 35 -4.97 3.81 -5.97
C SER A 35 -3.69 4.00 -6.78
N PHE A 36 -3.27 2.94 -7.47
CA PHE A 36 -2.13 2.90 -8.40
C PHE A 36 -2.59 2.78 -9.86
N GLY A 37 -3.84 3.20 -10.14
CA GLY A 37 -4.47 3.01 -11.44
C GLY A 37 -5.08 1.60 -11.62
N SER A 38 -5.60 1.33 -12.81
CA SER A 38 -6.17 0.04 -13.18
C SER A 38 -5.08 -0.91 -13.66
N HIS A 39 -4.86 -2.01 -12.94
CA HIS A 39 -3.91 -3.09 -13.28
C HIS A 39 -2.44 -2.66 -13.39
N PRO A 40 -1.84 -2.08 -12.33
CA PRO A 40 -0.43 -1.68 -12.37
C PRO A 40 0.49 -2.88 -12.62
N LYS A 41 1.40 -2.76 -13.59
CA LYS A 41 2.34 -3.83 -13.95
C LYS A 41 3.73 -3.58 -13.37
N PRO A 42 4.49 -4.65 -13.03
CA PRO A 42 5.89 -4.50 -12.63
C PRO A 42 6.71 -3.77 -13.70
N GLY A 43 7.50 -2.79 -13.28
CA GLY A 43 8.32 -1.94 -14.15
C GLY A 43 7.58 -0.75 -14.78
N GLU A 44 6.25 -0.68 -14.67
CA GLU A 44 5.47 0.43 -15.19
C GLU A 44 5.56 1.66 -14.27
N THR A 45 5.51 2.86 -14.86
CA THR A 45 5.32 4.10 -14.09
C THR A 45 3.85 4.50 -14.13
N VAL A 46 3.22 4.50 -12.97
CA VAL A 46 1.77 4.74 -12.81
C VAL A 46 1.51 6.01 -12.00
N SER A 47 0.34 6.60 -12.20
CA SER A 47 -0.16 7.68 -11.34
C SER A 47 -0.67 7.10 -10.03
N VAL A 48 -0.39 7.79 -8.93
CA VAL A 48 -0.81 7.43 -7.58
C VAL A 48 -1.81 8.46 -7.08
N THR A 49 -3.00 8.00 -6.68
CA THR A 49 -4.08 8.86 -6.19
C THR A 49 -4.44 8.49 -4.76
N PHE A 50 -4.40 9.47 -3.86
CA PHE A 50 -4.81 9.33 -2.46
C PHE A 50 -5.15 10.71 -1.89
N LYS A 51 -5.86 10.73 -0.75
CA LYS A 51 -6.10 11.98 0.00
C LYS A 51 -4.90 12.25 0.91
N SER A 52 -3.98 13.10 0.45
CA SER A 52 -2.84 13.52 1.29
C SER A 52 -3.31 14.32 2.51
N THR A 53 -2.68 14.06 3.66
CA THR A 53 -2.86 14.80 4.92
C THR A 53 -1.59 15.55 5.32
N VAL A 54 -0.57 15.54 4.48
CA VAL A 54 0.73 16.19 4.72
C VAL A 54 0.98 17.29 3.69
N ASP A 55 1.89 18.20 4.03
CA ASP A 55 2.29 19.31 3.17
C ASP A 55 2.85 18.83 1.83
N ALA A 56 2.57 19.56 0.75
CA ALA A 56 2.99 19.21 -0.60
C ALA A 56 4.53 19.14 -0.79
N SER A 57 5.30 19.78 0.10
CA SER A 57 6.77 19.71 0.11
C SER A 57 7.32 18.47 0.82
N THR A 58 6.47 17.70 1.52
CA THR A 58 6.88 16.48 2.23
C THR A 58 7.25 15.41 1.20
N PRO A 59 8.48 14.86 1.22
CA PRO A 59 8.82 13.72 0.38
C PRO A 59 7.94 12.51 0.70
N LEU A 60 7.41 11.89 -0.34
CA LEU A 60 6.52 10.72 -0.22
C LEU A 60 7.07 9.54 -1.01
N TYR A 61 6.77 8.35 -0.49
CA TYR A 61 7.24 7.09 -1.02
C TYR A 61 6.07 6.12 -1.11
N ALA A 62 5.98 5.37 -2.21
CA ALA A 62 5.19 4.16 -2.23
C ALA A 62 6.05 3.03 -1.66
N VAL A 63 5.58 2.38 -0.60
CA VAL A 63 6.28 1.26 0.03
C VAL A 63 5.53 -0.02 -0.29
N PHE A 64 6.18 -0.90 -1.06
CA PHE A 64 5.64 -2.17 -1.53
C PHE A 64 6.07 -3.29 -0.57
N PHE A 65 5.10 -3.91 0.08
CA PHE A 65 5.25 -5.11 0.90
C PHE A 65 5.19 -6.33 -0.03
N THR A 66 6.34 -6.97 -0.23
CA THR A 66 6.50 -8.13 -1.12
C THR A 66 7.19 -9.26 -0.36
N GLY A 67 6.49 -10.39 -0.20
CA GLY A 67 6.92 -11.48 0.67
C GLY A 67 7.22 -10.99 2.09
N LEU A 68 8.47 -11.16 2.54
CA LEU A 68 8.96 -10.68 3.84
C LEU A 68 9.81 -9.41 3.73
N SER A 69 9.71 -8.67 2.65
CA SER A 69 10.49 -7.45 2.39
C SER A 69 9.59 -6.23 2.16
N GLN A 70 10.18 -5.05 2.30
CA GLN A 70 9.58 -3.78 1.87
C GLN A 70 10.52 -3.12 0.86
N VAL A 71 9.95 -2.54 -0.19
CA VAL A 71 10.69 -1.76 -1.19
C VAL A 71 10.04 -0.38 -1.27
N ALA A 72 10.78 0.66 -0.90
CA ALA A 72 10.33 2.04 -0.99
C ALA A 72 10.75 2.64 -2.34
N VAL A 73 9.82 3.30 -3.02
CA VAL A 73 10.07 4.04 -4.26
C VAL A 73 9.51 5.45 -4.10
N ALA A 74 10.35 6.45 -4.37
CA ALA A 74 9.96 7.86 -4.28
C ALA A 74 8.83 8.18 -5.26
N ILE A 75 7.82 8.91 -4.80
CA ILE A 75 6.76 9.48 -5.63
C ILE A 75 7.26 10.81 -6.18
N LYS A 76 7.23 10.95 -7.50
CA LYS A 76 7.64 12.17 -8.21
C LYS A 76 6.49 12.61 -9.09
N ASP A 77 6.05 13.86 -8.94
CA ASP A 77 4.94 14.45 -9.71
C ASP A 77 3.67 13.59 -9.69
N GLY A 78 3.36 12.99 -8.52
CA GLY A 78 2.20 12.11 -8.33
C GLY A 78 2.34 10.74 -9.03
N LYS A 79 3.54 10.36 -9.46
CA LYS A 79 3.82 9.08 -10.14
C LYS A 79 4.86 8.27 -9.41
N VAL A 80 4.82 6.96 -9.63
CA VAL A 80 5.78 6.02 -9.08
C VAL A 80 6.05 4.89 -10.06
N THR A 81 7.30 4.43 -10.12
CA THR A 81 7.67 3.24 -10.87
C THR A 81 7.50 2.00 -10.00
N ILE A 82 6.64 1.07 -10.43
CA ILE A 82 6.42 -0.20 -9.75
C ILE A 82 7.70 -1.06 -9.88
N PRO A 83 8.25 -1.64 -8.79
CA PRO A 83 9.41 -2.52 -8.90
C PRO A 83 9.16 -3.69 -9.86
N SER A 84 10.13 -4.00 -10.71
CA SER A 84 9.98 -4.96 -11.83
C SER A 84 9.97 -6.43 -11.40
N ASP A 85 10.44 -6.71 -10.19
CA ASP A 85 10.57 -8.03 -9.59
C ASP A 85 9.38 -8.41 -8.70
N LEU A 86 8.37 -7.55 -8.55
CA LEU A 86 7.16 -7.85 -7.80
C LEU A 86 6.40 -9.05 -8.37
N ARG A 87 5.92 -9.94 -7.51
CA ARG A 87 5.14 -11.14 -7.88
C ARG A 87 4.09 -11.43 -6.81
N GLY A 88 2.97 -12.00 -7.21
CA GLY A 88 1.89 -12.42 -6.32
C GLY A 88 1.09 -11.27 -5.73
N THR A 89 0.57 -11.47 -4.51
CA THR A 89 -0.14 -10.42 -3.77
C THR A 89 0.86 -9.48 -3.13
N VAL A 90 0.90 -8.25 -3.63
CA VAL A 90 1.70 -7.16 -3.06
C VAL A 90 0.77 -6.15 -2.41
N TYR A 91 1.17 -5.62 -1.26
CA TYR A 91 0.46 -4.52 -0.62
C TYR A 91 1.29 -3.25 -0.74
N ALA A 92 0.66 -2.13 -1.09
CA ALA A 92 1.36 -0.87 -1.25
C ALA A 92 0.74 0.23 -0.40
N VAL A 93 1.57 0.92 0.37
CA VAL A 93 1.17 2.08 1.21
C VAL A 93 1.90 3.34 0.76
N ILE A 94 1.35 4.50 1.10
CA ILE A 94 2.05 5.77 0.95
C ILE A 94 2.64 6.16 2.29
N SER A 95 3.93 6.46 2.30
CA SER A 95 4.69 6.76 3.51
C SER A 95 5.52 8.03 3.36
N THR A 96 5.76 8.71 4.49
CA THR A 96 6.74 9.79 4.61
C THR A 96 8.17 9.28 4.85
N SER A 97 8.38 7.96 4.95
CA SER A 97 9.70 7.34 5.11
C SER A 97 10.17 6.70 3.80
N ASP A 98 11.47 6.87 3.52
CA ASP A 98 12.19 6.30 2.38
C ASP A 98 12.68 4.85 2.62
N GLY A 99 12.32 4.26 3.75
CA GLY A 99 12.71 2.92 4.16
C GLY A 99 11.51 2.10 4.60
N LEU A 100 11.48 1.77 5.90
CA LEU A 100 10.42 0.95 6.46
C LEU A 100 9.17 1.79 6.75
N ALA A 101 8.05 1.41 6.14
CA ALA A 101 6.75 1.93 6.50
C ALA A 101 6.32 1.37 7.86
N THR A 102 5.87 2.27 8.73
CA THR A 102 5.30 1.99 10.06
C THR A 102 3.99 2.75 10.22
N ASP A 103 3.17 2.41 11.21
CA ASP A 103 1.87 3.07 11.42
C ASP A 103 1.96 4.58 11.68
N LEU A 104 3.16 5.05 12.08
CA LEU A 104 3.50 6.46 12.27
C LEU A 104 3.85 7.18 10.98
N THR A 105 4.39 6.47 9.99
CA THR A 105 4.85 7.05 8.71
C THR A 105 3.87 6.82 7.57
N ILE A 106 2.93 5.88 7.72
CA ILE A 106 1.89 5.61 6.73
C ILE A 106 0.84 6.72 6.76
N ILE A 107 0.53 7.26 5.58
CA ILE A 107 -0.50 8.30 5.39
C ILE A 107 -1.68 7.82 4.53
N ALA A 108 -1.52 6.74 3.75
CA ALA A 108 -2.59 6.13 2.97
C ALA A 108 -2.27 4.66 2.62
N GLY A 109 -3.31 3.87 2.36
CA GLY A 109 -3.25 2.45 1.99
C GLY A 109 -3.49 1.47 3.15
N PRO A 110 -3.28 0.17 2.94
CA PRO A 110 -2.69 -0.42 1.75
C PRO A 110 -3.66 -0.54 0.57
N ALA A 111 -3.12 -0.43 -0.65
CA ALA A 111 -3.73 -0.98 -1.85
C ALA A 111 -3.24 -2.41 -2.08
N ILE A 112 -4.07 -3.25 -2.69
CA ILE A 112 -3.71 -4.59 -3.13
C ILE A 112 -3.30 -4.52 -4.60
N LEU A 113 -2.10 -4.99 -4.91
CA LEU A 113 -1.59 -5.18 -6.27
C LEU A 113 -1.48 -6.69 -6.50
N ALA A 114 -2.38 -7.23 -7.32
CA ALA A 114 -2.33 -8.62 -7.75
C ALA A 114 -1.42 -8.71 -8.99
N ILE A 115 -0.24 -9.32 -8.81
CA ILE A 115 0.75 -9.49 -9.87
C ILE A 115 0.83 -10.97 -10.24
N ASP A 116 0.11 -11.36 -11.27
CA ASP A 116 0.01 -12.77 -11.65
C ASP A 116 1.30 -13.30 -12.29
N PHE A 117 1.61 -14.56 -12.00
CA PHE A 117 2.75 -15.27 -12.58
C PHE A 117 2.44 -16.76 -12.75
N ASN A 118 3.06 -17.39 -13.75
CA ASN A 118 2.89 -18.83 -14.01
C ASN A 118 3.80 -19.69 -13.13
N SER A 119 3.68 -21.01 -13.24
CA SER A 119 4.51 -21.97 -12.49
C SER A 119 6.02 -21.89 -12.79
N GLN A 120 6.41 -21.18 -13.85
CA GLN A 120 7.80 -20.91 -14.21
C GLN A 120 8.29 -19.56 -13.65
N GLY A 121 7.48 -18.84 -12.87
CA GLY A 121 7.82 -17.53 -12.29
C GLY A 121 7.72 -16.35 -13.28
N GLN A 122 7.20 -16.59 -14.47
CA GLN A 122 7.04 -15.56 -15.50
C GLN A 122 5.73 -14.80 -15.27
N LEU A 123 5.77 -13.47 -15.42
CA LEU A 123 4.59 -12.63 -15.37
C LEU A 123 3.57 -13.07 -16.41
N VAL A 124 2.31 -13.16 -16.01
CA VAL A 124 1.19 -13.39 -16.92
C VAL A 124 0.28 -12.16 -16.85
N ASN A 125 -0.12 -11.68 -18.02
CA ASN A 125 -0.97 -10.49 -18.17
C ASN A 125 -2.44 -10.86 -18.05
#